data_AF-A0A7I7XQ82-F1
#
_entry.id   AF-A0A7I7XQ82-F1
#
_cell.length_a   1.000
_cell.length_b   1.000
_cell.length_c   1.000
_cell.angle_alpha   90.00
_cell.angle_beta   90.00
_cell.angle_gamma   90.00
#
_symmetry.space_group_name_H-M   'P 1'
#
loop_
_entity.id
_entity.type
_entity.pdbx_description
1 polymer ?
#
loop_
_entity_poly.entity_id
_entity_poly.type
_entity_poly.pdbx_seq_one_letter_code
_entity_poly.pdbx_strand_id
1 'polypeptide(L)' 'MIAPDSFELDDVDGHAHPVVGDVPADHHAQVLEAVQSCPEQAIAVMVEHLARARAAHGQRGTAT' A
#
# COMPACT_ATOMS: atom_id res chain seq x y z
N MET A 1 11.93 9.04 -2.69
CA MET A 1 10.57 8.63 -2.24
C MET A 1 9.63 9.83 -2.39
N ILE A 2 8.46 9.68 -3.01
CA ILE A 2 7.49 10.78 -3.23
C ILE A 2 6.60 11.03 -2.00
N ALA A 3 6.21 9.98 -1.28
CA ALA A 3 5.39 10.05 -0.07
C ALA A 3 6.15 9.50 1.15
N PRO A 4 7.20 10.19 1.63
CA PRO A 4 8.10 9.69 2.67
C PRO A 4 7.41 9.48 4.04
N ASP A 5 6.32 10.21 4.33
CA ASP A 5 5.54 10.00 5.56
C ASP A 5 4.60 8.79 5.48
N SER A 6 4.49 8.15 4.31
CA SER A 6 3.63 6.98 4.09
C SER A 6 4.42 5.72 3.73
N PHE A 7 5.68 5.87 3.31
CA PHE A 7 6.56 4.75 2.99
C PHE A 7 7.99 4.98 3.45
N GLU A 8 8.60 3.94 3.99
CA GLU A 8 10.04 3.84 4.21
C GLU A 8 10.68 3.00 3.11
N LEU A 9 11.97 3.21 2.85
CA LEU A 9 12.75 2.36 1.95
C LEU A 9 13.66 1.48 2.80
N ASP A 10 13.73 0.20 2.48
CA ASP A 10 14.72 -0.69 3.07
C ASP A 10 16.13 -0.34 2.56
N ASP A 11 17.12 -0.30 3.46
CA ASP A 11 18.51 0.07 3.14
C ASP A 11 19.31 -1.06 2.44
N VAL A 12 18.81 -2.31 2.45
CA VAL A 12 19.48 -3.47 1.85
C VAL A 12 19.16 -3.56 0.37
N ASP A 13 17.87 -3.48 0.01
CA ASP A 13 17.40 -3.69 -1.36
C ASP A 13 16.58 -2.54 -1.95
N GLY A 14 16.33 -1.48 -1.17
CA GLY A 14 15.65 -0.27 -1.65
C GLY A 14 14.14 -0.43 -1.80
N HIS A 15 13.54 -1.51 -1.28
CA HIS A 15 12.11 -1.73 -1.38
C HIS A 15 11.31 -0.80 -0.49
N ALA A 16 10.25 -0.22 -1.07
CA ALA A 16 9.32 0.63 -0.34
C ALA A 16 8.33 -0.19 0.48
N HIS A 17 8.22 0.11 1.76
CA HIS A 17 7.25 -0.49 2.69
C HIS A 17 6.32 0.59 3.27
N PRO A 18 5.00 0.33 3.37
CA PRO A 18 4.08 1.27 3.99
C PRO A 18 4.32 1.34 5.51
N VAL A 19 4.45 2.55 6.06
CA VAL A 19 4.66 2.77 7.51
C VAL A 19 3.35 2.98 8.29
N VAL A 20 2.25 3.25 7.58
CA VAL A 20 0.90 3.42 8.14
C VAL A 20 -0.08 2.42 7.52
N GLY A 21 -0.99 1.90 8.34
CA GLY A 21 -2.04 0.97 7.87
C GLY A 21 -3.19 1.68 7.15
N ASP A 22 -3.53 2.90 7.56
CA ASP A 22 -4.52 3.76 6.90
C ASP A 22 -3.84 5.07 6.49
N VAL A 23 -4.14 5.55 5.27
CA VAL A 23 -3.50 6.76 4.74
C VAL A 23 -4.29 7.99 5.21
N PRO A 24 -3.67 8.93 5.94
CA PRO A 24 -4.33 10.17 6.32
C PRO A 24 -4.78 10.98 5.11
N ALA A 25 -5.88 11.71 5.22
CA ALA A 25 -6.44 12.51 4.12
C ALA A 25 -5.41 13.48 3.51
N ASP A 26 -4.59 14.12 4.33
CA ASP A 26 -3.55 15.06 3.90
C ASP A 26 -2.42 14.38 3.10
N HIS A 27 -2.28 13.06 3.22
CA HIS A 27 -1.25 12.27 2.52
C HIS A 27 -1.78 11.61 1.25
N HIS A 28 -3.10 11.62 1.00
CA HIS A 28 -3.72 10.91 -0.14
C HIS A 28 -3.12 11.30 -1.48
N ALA A 29 -2.93 12.60 -1.73
CA ALA A 29 -2.38 13.09 -2.99
C ALA A 29 -0.97 12.54 -3.25
N GLN A 30 -0.10 12.59 -2.24
CA GLN A 30 1.28 12.12 -2.34
C GLN A 30 1.34 10.59 -2.54
N VAL A 31 0.49 9.83 -1.83
CA VAL A 31 0.41 8.38 -2.01
C VAL A 31 -0.09 8.01 -3.40
N LEU A 32 -1.11 8.70 -3.91
CA LEU A 32 -1.62 8.48 -5.27
C LEU A 32 -0.57 8.83 -6.33
N GLU A 33 0.25 9.86 -6.10
CA GLU A 33 1.38 10.18 -6.98
C GLU A 33 2.45 9.08 -6.94
N ALA A 34 2.78 8.55 -5.75
CA ALA A 34 3.72 7.44 -5.60
C ALA A 34 3.25 6.17 -6.35
N VAL A 35 1.95 5.83 -6.27
CA VAL A 35 1.35 4.73 -7.03
C VAL A 35 1.54 4.92 -8.53
N GLN A 36 1.22 6.12 -9.04
CA GLN A 36 1.29 6.42 -10.47
C GLN A 36 2.72 6.49 -10.99
N SER A 37 3.65 6.95 -10.15
CA SER A 37 5.06 7.11 -10.53
C SER A 37 5.88 5.82 -10.38
N CYS A 38 5.34 4.79 -9.71
CA CYS A 38 6.04 3.52 -9.55
C CYS A 38 6.13 2.78 -10.90
N PRO A 39 7.33 2.65 -11.52
CA PRO A 39 7.46 2.04 -12.84
C PRO A 39 7.05 0.57 -12.84
N GLU A 40 7.24 -0.12 -11.71
CA GLU A 40 6.94 -1.54 -11.53
C GLU A 40 5.51 -1.80 -11.08
N GLN A 41 4.71 -0.75 -10.84
CA GLN A 41 3.32 -0.86 -10.36
C GLN A 41 3.20 -1.70 -9.07
N ALA A 42 4.21 -1.62 -8.21
CA ALA A 42 4.31 -2.41 -6.98
C ALA A 42 3.47 -1.88 -5.81
N ILE A 43 2.95 -0.66 -5.92
CA ILE A 43 2.16 0.01 -4.86
C ILE A 43 0.68 -0.05 -5.22
N ALA A 44 -0.15 -0.58 -4.32
CA ALA A 44 -1.60 -0.60 -4.46
C ALA A 44 -2.29 0.05 -3.27
N VAL A 45 -3.23 0.96 -3.54
CA VAL A 45 -4.09 1.56 -2.50
C VAL A 45 -5.44 0.87 -2.54
N MET A 46 -5.87 0.39 -1.39
CA MET A 46 -7.13 -0.32 -1.23
C MET A 46 -8.10 0.57 -0.49
N VAL A 47 -9.31 0.73 -1.04
CA VAL A 47 -10.40 1.31 -0.27
C VAL A 47 -10.79 0.30 0.81
N GLU A 48 -10.93 0.74 2.05
CA GLU A 48 -11.18 -0.10 3.24
C GLU A 48 -12.21 -1.22 3.02
N HIS A 49 -13.32 -0.91 2.33
CA HIS A 49 -14.36 -1.89 2.04
C HIS A 49 -13.89 -3.00 1.09
N LEU A 50 -13.05 -2.68 0.11
CA LEU A 50 -12.44 -3.65 -0.80
C LEU A 50 -11.34 -4.47 -0.11
N ALA A 51 -10.58 -3.86 0.81
CA ALA A 51 -9.59 -4.58 1.62
C ALA A 51 -10.29 -5.65 2.48
N ARG A 52 -11.36 -5.28 3.19
CA ARG A 52 -12.20 -6.21 3.97
C ARG A 52 -12.76 -7.36 3.13
N ALA A 53 -13.30 -7.05 1.95
CA ALA A 53 -13.82 -8.08 1.06
C ALA A 53 -12.73 -9.07 0.62
N ARG A 54 -11.54 -8.59 0.23
CA ARG A 54 -10.40 -9.44 -0.16
C ARG A 54 -9.92 -10.33 0.98
N ALA A 55 -9.78 -9.80 2.20
CA ALA A 55 -9.40 -10.57 3.37
C ALA A 55 -10.39 -11.73 3.64
N ALA A 56 -11.70 -11.45 3.57
CA ALA A 56 -12.75 -12.45 3.74
C ALA A 56 -12.80 -13.50 2.62
N HIS A 57 -12.30 -13.19 1.41
CA HIS A 57 -12.13 -14.16 0.34
C HIS A 57 -10.89 -15.03 0.53
N GLY A 58 -9.77 -14.46 0.97
CA GLY A 58 -8.53 -15.21 1.24
C GLY A 58 -8.68 -16.24 2.37
N GLN A 59 -9.42 -15.92 3.43
CA GLN A 59 -9.69 -16.82 4.56
C GLN A 59 -10.56 -18.04 4.19
N ARG A 60 -11.26 -18.02 3.05
CA ARG A 60 -12.05 -19.16 2.57
C ARG A 60 -11.22 -20.20 1.81
N GLY A 61 -9.99 -19.88 1.43
CA GLY A 61 -9.10 -20.78 0.68
C GLY A 61 -8.19 -21.65 1.56
N THR A 62 -8.09 -21.39 2.87
CA THR A 62 -7.15 -22.06 3.78
C THR A 62 -7.77 -23.20 4.60
N ALA A 63 -9.00 -23.60 4.29
CA ALA A 63 -9.65 -24.76 4.91
C ALA A 63 -9.37 -26.02 4.07
N THR A 64 -8.20 -26.64 4.25
CA THR A 64 -7.86 -28.02 3.85
C THR A 64 -6.77 -28.52 4.79
#